data_AF-A0A3A4KIX1-F1
#
_entry.id   AF-A0A3A4KIX1-F1
#
_cell.length_a   1.000
_cell.length_b   1.000
_cell.length_c   1.000
_cell.angle_alpha   90.00
_cell.angle_beta   90.00
_cell.angle_gamma   90.00
#
_symmetry.space_group_name_H-M   'P 1'
#
loop_
_entity.id
_entity.type
_entity.pdbx_description
1 polymer ?
#
loop_
_entity_poly.entity_id
_entity_poly.type
_entity_poly.pdbx_seq_one_letter_code
_entity_poly.pdbx_strand_id
1 'polypeptide(L)'
;MRSASRPARRDPALDTLELLGQRWMLRILWELRPGPLGFLELRRRMDNCSSSMLSARLQQLQANDIVAKRPDKAWELTTAGKDLGRVLDHLTQWSTKWPDSSTR
;
A
#
# COMPACT_ATOMS: atom_id res chain seq x y z
N MET A 1 39.80 21.90 -5.35
CA MET A 1 39.15 20.59 -5.52
C MET A 1 37.84 20.62 -4.75
N ARG A 2 36.69 20.74 -5.43
CA ARG A 2 35.37 20.72 -4.77
C ARG A 2 34.96 19.26 -4.63
N SER A 3 34.82 18.78 -3.40
CA SER A 3 34.26 17.45 -3.12
C SER A 3 32.89 17.35 -3.79
N ALA A 4 32.78 16.45 -4.77
CA ALA A 4 31.51 16.05 -5.32
C ALA A 4 30.71 15.39 -4.20
N SER A 5 29.61 16.01 -3.77
CA SER A 5 28.68 15.44 -2.81
C SER A 5 28.15 14.14 -3.39
N ARG A 6 28.45 13.01 -2.74
CA ARG A 6 27.91 11.69 -3.11
C ARG A 6 26.38 11.81 -3.06
N PRO A 7 25.63 11.49 -4.13
CA PRO A 7 24.17 11.57 -4.06
C PRO A 7 23.70 10.72 -2.89
N ALA A 8 22.92 11.32 -1.98
CA ALA A 8 22.37 10.63 -0.82
C ALA A 8 21.65 9.38 -1.32
N ARG A 9 22.13 8.20 -0.91
CA ARG A 9 21.50 6.93 -1.29
C ARG A 9 20.09 6.98 -0.72
N ARG A 10 19.08 7.05 -1.59
CA ARG A 10 17.66 7.06 -1.21
C ARG A 10 17.39 5.81 -0.38
N ASP A 11 16.77 5.97 0.79
CA ASP A 11 16.47 4.86 1.68
C ASP A 11 15.29 4.07 1.09
N PRO A 12 15.46 2.78 0.72
CA PRO A 12 14.39 1.98 0.14
C PRO A 12 13.15 1.88 1.02
N ALA A 13 13.31 1.96 2.34
CA ALA A 13 12.20 1.97 3.27
C ALA A 13 11.40 3.28 3.16
N LEU A 14 12.08 4.43 3.03
CA LEU A 14 11.42 5.71 2.82
C LEU A 14 10.67 5.74 1.49
N ASP A 15 11.24 5.20 0.41
CA ASP A 15 10.55 5.14 -0.90
C ASP A 15 9.27 4.30 -0.84
N THR A 16 9.33 3.19 -0.10
CA THR A 16 8.16 2.34 0.14
C THR A 16 7.12 3.08 0.98
N LEU A 17 7.53 3.79 2.03
CA LEU A 17 6.62 4.60 2.85
C LEU A 17 6.02 5.78 2.07
N GLU A 18 6.77 6.42 1.18
CA GLU A 18 6.27 7.47 0.28
C GLU A 18 5.21 6.91 -0.67
N LEU A 19 5.41 5.70 -1.21
CA LEU A 19 4.42 5.00 -2.02
C LEU A 19 3.14 4.72 -1.22
N LEU A 20 3.28 4.13 -0.02
CA LEU A 20 2.15 3.73 0.82
C LEU A 20 1.42 4.91 1.46
N GLY A 21 2.11 6.02 1.70
CA GLY A 21 1.54 7.27 2.20
C GLY A 21 0.60 7.96 1.20
N GLN A 22 0.60 7.54 -0.07
CA GLN A 22 -0.33 8.08 -1.05
C GLN A 22 -1.77 7.64 -0.74
N ARG A 23 -2.71 8.55 -0.98
CA ARG A 23 -4.14 8.32 -0.72
C ARG A 23 -4.61 7.04 -1.41
N TRP A 24 -5.29 6.20 -0.61
CA TRP A 24 -5.89 4.90 -0.97
C TRP A 24 -4.95 3.70 -1.03
N MET A 25 -3.62 3.87 -1.02
CA MET A 25 -2.69 2.74 -1.17
C MET A 25 -2.83 1.73 -0.03
N LEU A 26 -2.65 2.18 1.21
CA LEU A 26 -2.83 1.34 2.41
C LEU A 26 -4.24 0.75 2.52
N ARG A 27 -5.27 1.50 2.07
CA ARG A 27 -6.64 0.99 2.06
C ARG A 27 -6.82 -0.18 1.09
N ILE A 28 -6.25 -0.11 -0.12
CA ILE A 28 -6.28 -1.23 -1.08
C ILE A 28 -5.57 -2.45 -0.48
N LEU A 29 -4.40 -2.25 0.12
CA LEU A 29 -3.68 -3.34 0.78
C LEU A 29 -4.56 -3.99 1.85
N TRP A 30 -5.18 -3.17 2.72
CA TRP A 30 -6.08 -3.62 3.79
C TRP A 30 -7.25 -4.45 3.28
N GLU A 31 -7.94 -3.98 2.25
CA GLU A 31 -9.11 -4.67 1.69
C GLU A 31 -8.77 -5.99 0.99
N LEU A 32 -7.56 -6.11 0.43
CA LEU A 32 -7.09 -7.33 -0.25
C LEU A 32 -6.46 -8.36 0.70
N ARG A 33 -6.25 -8.03 1.98
CA ARG A 33 -5.66 -8.96 2.97
C ARG A 33 -6.48 -10.25 3.16
N PRO A 34 -7.82 -10.20 3.24
CA PRO A 34 -8.62 -11.42 3.43
C PRO A 34 -8.62 -12.33 2.20
N GLY A 35 -8.31 -11.81 1.01
CA GLY A 35 -8.32 -12.57 -0.23
C GLY A 35 -8.61 -11.72 -1.46
N PRO A 36 -8.71 -12.37 -2.63
CA PRO A 36 -8.93 -11.69 -3.90
C PRO A 36 -10.30 -11.00 -3.97
N LEU A 37 -10.35 -9.79 -4.55
CA LEU A 37 -11.59 -9.04 -4.77
C LEU A 37 -11.72 -8.58 -6.22
N GLY A 38 -12.92 -8.65 -6.77
CA GLY A 38 -13.25 -8.00 -8.04
C GLY A 38 -13.15 -6.47 -7.93
N PHE A 39 -12.88 -5.78 -9.03
CA PHE A 39 -12.73 -4.31 -9.04
C PHE A 39 -13.93 -3.56 -8.44
N LEU A 40 -15.16 -3.97 -8.79
CA LEU A 40 -16.38 -3.32 -8.29
C LEU A 40 -16.56 -3.54 -6.78
N GLU A 41 -16.27 -4.74 -6.30
CA GLU A 41 -16.36 -5.07 -4.88
C GLU A 41 -15.32 -4.30 -4.08
N LEU A 42 -14.06 -4.28 -4.55
CA LEU A 42 -13.02 -3.45 -3.96
C LEU A 42 -13.45 -1.98 -3.92
N ARG A 43 -13.97 -1.42 -5.03
CA ARG A 43 -14.44 -0.02 -5.07
C ARG A 43 -15.53 0.28 -4.04
N ARG A 44 -16.47 -0.63 -3.81
CA ARG A 44 -17.53 -0.45 -2.81
C ARG A 44 -17.00 -0.30 -1.39
N ARG A 45 -15.82 -0.86 -1.10
CA ARG A 45 -15.14 -0.79 0.20
C ARG A 45 -14.22 0.44 0.34
N MET A 46 -14.15 1.27 -0.70
CA MET A 46 -13.21 2.39 -0.81
C MET A 46 -13.89 3.76 -0.66
N ASP A 47 -15.02 3.84 0.04
CA ASP A 47 -15.79 5.07 0.32
C ASP A 47 -15.87 6.02 -0.89
N ASN A 48 -15.20 7.18 -0.80
CA ASN A 48 -15.19 8.27 -1.79
C ASN A 48 -14.12 8.09 -2.89
N CYS A 49 -13.56 6.91 -3.08
CA CYS A 49 -12.58 6.65 -4.13
C CYS A 49 -13.28 6.53 -5.51
N SER A 50 -12.90 7.39 -6.45
CA SER A 50 -13.39 7.28 -7.84
C SER A 50 -12.82 6.04 -8.52
N SER A 51 -13.53 5.52 -9.53
CA SER A 51 -13.06 4.37 -10.32
C SER A 51 -11.72 4.65 -10.99
N SER A 52 -11.52 5.88 -11.51
CA SER A 52 -10.26 6.28 -12.14
C SER A 52 -9.09 6.30 -11.14
N MET A 53 -9.33 6.81 -9.93
CA MET A 53 -8.31 6.82 -8.87
C MET A 53 -7.97 5.40 -8.44
N LEU A 54 -8.96 4.54 -8.18
CA LEU A 54 -8.72 3.14 -7.82
C LEU A 54 -7.91 2.41 -8.90
N SER A 55 -8.28 2.59 -10.17
CA SER A 55 -7.55 2.00 -11.30
C SER A 55 -6.09 2.46 -11.34
N ALA A 56 -5.83 3.76 -11.17
CA ALA A 56 -4.48 4.31 -11.14
C ALA A 56 -3.65 3.74 -9.97
N ARG A 57 -4.26 3.59 -8.78
CA ARG A 57 -3.59 3.00 -7.62
C ARG A 57 -3.28 1.53 -7.79
N LEU A 58 -4.22 0.75 -8.35
CA LEU A 58 -3.98 -0.67 -8.64
C LEU A 58 -2.85 -0.85 -9.66
N GLN A 59 -2.80 -0.02 -10.72
CA GLN A 59 -1.70 -0.03 -11.68
C GLN A 59 -0.36 0.30 -11.00
N GLN A 60 -0.34 1.29 -10.13
CA GLN A 60 0.86 1.68 -9.41
C GLN A 60 1.34 0.59 -8.44
N LEU A 61 0.43 -0.02 -7.67
CA LEU A 61 0.74 -1.14 -6.79
C LEU A 61 1.21 -2.37 -7.59
N GLN A 62 0.62 -2.62 -8.76
CA GLN A 62 1.01 -3.72 -9.63
C GLN A 62 2.40 -3.50 -10.22
N ALA A 63 2.74 -2.27 -10.61
CA ALA A 63 4.07 -1.91 -11.09
C ALA A 63 5.15 -2.06 -10.01
N ASN A 64 4.78 -2.05 -8.73
CA ASN A 64 5.66 -2.29 -7.59
C ASN A 64 5.58 -3.73 -7.06
N ASP A 65 4.97 -4.66 -7.80
CA ASP A 65 4.80 -6.07 -7.42
C ASP A 65 4.08 -6.27 -6.07
N ILE A 66 3.20 -5.36 -5.66
CA ILE A 66 2.43 -5.46 -4.41
C ILE A 66 1.08 -6.15 -4.65
N VAL A 67 0.45 -5.88 -5.80
CA VAL A 67 -0.82 -6.51 -6.19
C VAL A 67 -0.73 -7.13 -7.57
N ALA A 68 -1.53 -8.15 -7.82
CA ALA A 68 -1.66 -8.79 -9.13
C ALA A 68 -3.12 -8.88 -9.54
N LYS A 69 -3.34 -8.88 -10.86
CA LYS A 69 -4.66 -9.14 -11.46
C LYS A 69 -4.72 -10.61 -11.90
N ARG A 70 -5.68 -11.34 -11.35
CA ARG A 70 -5.94 -12.75 -11.65
C ARG A 70 -6.63 -12.93 -13.01
N PRO A 71 -6.63 -14.15 -13.58
CA PRO A 71 -7.33 -14.45 -14.84
C PRO A 71 -8.84 -14.16 -14.79
N ASP A 72 -9.47 -14.34 -13.62
CA ASP A 72 -10.88 -14.02 -13.35
C ASP A 72 -11.13 -12.51 -13.15
N LYS A 73 -10.12 -11.67 -13.40
CA LYS A 73 -10.12 -10.20 -13.25
C LYS A 73 -10.21 -9.72 -11.79
N ALA A 74 -10.13 -10.61 -10.80
CA ALA A 74 -9.98 -10.22 -9.41
C ALA A 74 -8.56 -9.68 -9.15
N TRP A 75 -8.44 -8.83 -8.15
CA TRP A 75 -7.18 -8.30 -7.65
C TRP A 75 -6.80 -9.03 -6.36
N GLU A 76 -5.52 -9.33 -6.19
CA GLU A 76 -4.99 -9.96 -4.97
C GLU A 76 -3.63 -9.38 -4.60
N LEU A 77 -3.22 -9.58 -3.34
CA LEU A 77 -1.85 -9.32 -2.92
C LEU A 77 -0.92 -10.38 -3.52
N THR A 78 0.22 -9.94 -4.05
CA THR A 78 1.33 -10.83 -4.42
C THR A 78 1.98 -11.43 -3.17
N THR A 79 2.99 -12.28 -3.36
CA THR A 79 3.83 -12.74 -2.24
C THR A 79 4.48 -11.56 -1.51
N ALA A 80 5.03 -10.58 -2.24
CA ALA A 80 5.63 -9.38 -1.65
C ALA A 80 4.58 -8.50 -0.95
N GLY A 81 3.39 -8.33 -1.54
CA GLY A 81 2.30 -7.58 -0.92
C GLY A 81 1.76 -8.22 0.37
N LYS A 82 1.70 -9.56 0.42
CA LYS A 82 1.34 -10.28 1.66
C LYS A 82 2.39 -10.09 2.74
N ASP A 83 3.68 -10.11 2.38
CA ASP A 83 4.77 -9.88 3.32
C ASP A 83 4.76 -8.45 3.88
N LEU A 84 4.57 -7.46 3.00
CA LEU A 84 4.36 -6.07 3.39
C LEU A 84 3.16 -5.91 4.33
N GLY A 85 2.06 -6.65 4.09
CA GLY A 85 0.91 -6.69 4.98
C GLY A 85 1.26 -7.16 6.41
N ARG A 86 2.20 -8.10 6.57
CA ARG A 86 2.68 -8.53 7.89
C ARG A 86 3.53 -7.47 8.59
N VAL A 87 4.33 -6.73 7.83
CA VAL A 87 5.08 -5.58 8.38
C VAL A 87 4.11 -4.53 8.93
N LEU A 88 3.02 -4.26 8.20
CA LEU A 88 1.97 -3.35 8.66
C LEU A 88 1.26 -3.87 9.93
N ASP A 89 1.09 -5.18 10.12
CA ASP A 89 0.54 -5.72 11.37
C ASP A 89 1.43 -5.38 12.58
N HIS A 90 2.76 -5.44 12.42
CA HIS A 90 3.67 -5.03 13.49
C HIS A 90 3.57 -3.53 13.78
N LEU A 91 3.37 -2.71 12.75
CA LEU A 91 3.10 -1.28 12.92
C LEU A 91 1.78 -1.03 13.66
N THR A 92 0.72 -1.77 13.35
CA THR A 92 -0.57 -1.70 14.06
C THR A 92 -0.45 -2.15 15.52
N GLN A 93 0.33 -3.21 15.80
CA GLN A 93 0.60 -3.64 17.16
C GLN A 93 1.36 -2.56 17.94
N TRP A 94 2.33 -1.91 17.31
CA TRP A 94 3.07 -0.81 17.92
C TRP A 94 2.14 0.38 18.22
N SER A 95 1.28 0.79 17.28
CA SER A 95 0.36 1.92 17.50
C SER A 95 -0.67 1.66 18.60
N THR A 96 -1.09 0.40 18.75
CA THR A 96 -1.99 -0.01 19.85
C THR A 96 -1.32 0.10 21.22
N LYS A 97 0.00 -0.11 21.30
CA LYS A 97 0.79 0.04 22.54
C LYS A 97 1.05 1.50 22.90
N TRP A 98 1.16 2.36 21.89
CA TRP A 98 1.43 3.78 22.03
C TRP A 98 0.31 4.59 21.39
N PRO A 99 -0.92 4.53 21.94
CA PRO A 99 -2.05 5.23 21.36
C PRO A 99 -1.74 6.72 21.33
N ASP A 100 -1.95 7.35 20.17
CA ASP A 100 -1.75 8.77 20.01
C ASP A 100 -2.69 9.53 20.97
N SER A 101 -2.09 10.28 21.89
CA SER A 101 -2.82 11.09 22.88
C SER A 101 -3.70 12.17 22.26
N SER A 102 -3.56 12.44 20.96
CA SER A 102 -4.37 13.43 20.23
C SER A 102 -5.71 12.92 19.69
N THR A 103 -6.04 11.62 19.87
CA THR A 103 -7.36 11.05 19.50
C THR A 103 -8.35 11.02 20.68
N ARG A 104 -8.26 11.97 21.62
CA ARG A 104 -9.27 12.18 22.69
C ARG A 104 -10.18 13.35 22.39
#